data_AF-A0A914NHT0-F1
#
_entry.id   AF-A0A914NHT0-F1
#
_cell.length_a   1.000
_cell.length_b   1.000
_cell.length_c   1.000
_cell.angle_alpha   90.00
_cell.angle_beta   90.00
_cell.angle_gamma   90.00
#
_symmetry.space_group_name_H-M   'P 1'
#
loop_
_entity.id
_entity.type
_entity.pdbx_description
1 polymer ?
#
loop_
_entity_poly.entity_id
_entity_poly.type
_entity_poly.pdbx_seq_one_letter_code
_entity_poly.pdbx_strand_id
1 'polypeptide(L)'
;MMGLLAQINASMEQLKLLDYSGALNLGSLRLRTEFTVSIFYRSKSAGAKELIKHCPTEQSLQHVQTALTSMMGLLTRIYASMEHLVLLGYSGDCLGSLRLKTEATISIFHRAKAGAKTANSGRKKGNEQEMHLLYFDGGILLCDLQTTTTTQDCQYFIHKFCIPVESLGFAKNSRNSNERFEIWDTKSGNSAKYCFVIKISNEDIRKMLIRKLSKKLL
;
A
#
# COMPACT_ATOMS: atom_id res chain seq x y z
N MET A 1 -33.89 -20.16 6.31
CA MET A 1 -32.96 -20.67 5.28
C MET A 1 -32.79 -19.70 4.10
N MET A 2 -33.86 -19.11 3.54
CA MET A 2 -33.81 -18.19 2.38
C MET A 2 -33.11 -16.84 2.62
N GLY A 3 -33.32 -16.21 3.79
CA GLY A 3 -32.80 -14.86 4.05
C GLY A 3 -31.27 -14.76 4.09
N LEU A 4 -30.59 -15.79 4.59
CA LEU A 4 -29.13 -15.80 4.74
C LEU A 4 -28.42 -15.98 3.38
N LEU A 5 -28.96 -16.85 2.52
CA LEU A 5 -28.48 -17.05 1.15
C LEU A 5 -28.66 -15.78 0.30
N ALA A 6 -29.78 -15.07 0.49
CA ALA A 6 -30.03 -13.78 -0.16
C ALA A 6 -29.01 -12.71 0.29
N GLN A 7 -28.72 -12.64 1.59
CA GLN A 7 -27.71 -11.73 2.14
C GLN A 7 -26.31 -11.99 1.55
N ILE A 8 -25.92 -13.27 1.46
CA ILE A 8 -24.63 -13.69 0.91
C ILE A 8 -24.54 -13.38 -0.59
N ASN A 9 -25.61 -13.65 -1.35
CA ASN A 9 -25.65 -13.31 -2.78
C ASN A 9 -25.60 -11.80 -3.02
N ALA A 10 -26.28 -10.99 -2.20
CA ALA A 10 -26.23 -9.54 -2.31
C ALA A 10 -24.81 -8.99 -2.05
N SER A 11 -24.12 -9.51 -1.04
CA SER A 11 -22.71 -9.15 -0.79
C SER A 11 -21.79 -9.61 -1.92
N MET A 12 -22.05 -10.75 -2.56
CA MET A 12 -21.28 -11.20 -3.73
C MET A 12 -21.54 -10.36 -4.98
N GLU A 13 -22.75 -9.86 -5.21
CA GLU A 13 -23.04 -8.94 -6.31
C GLU A 13 -22.38 -7.57 -6.12
N GLN A 14 -22.34 -7.04 -4.89
CA GLN A 14 -21.57 -5.84 -4.59
C GLN A 14 -20.06 -6.01 -4.86
N LEU A 15 -19.51 -7.20 -4.63
CA LEU A 15 -18.12 -7.52 -4.98
C LEU A 15 -17.88 -7.61 -6.50
N LYS A 16 -18.86 -8.08 -7.30
CA LYS A 16 -18.79 -8.08 -8.77
C LYS A 16 -18.89 -6.67 -9.37
N LEU A 17 -19.67 -5.79 -8.74
CA LEU A 17 -19.80 -4.39 -9.18
C LEU A 17 -18.53 -3.56 -8.92
N LEU A 18 -17.59 -4.01 -8.10
CA LEU A 18 -16.28 -3.36 -7.97
C LEU A 18 -15.30 -3.80 -9.08
N ASP A 19 -15.62 -4.89 -9.78
CA ASP A 19 -14.91 -5.44 -10.94
C ASP A 19 -15.37 -4.73 -12.24
N TYR A 20 -15.38 -3.39 -12.26
CA TYR A 20 -15.77 -2.64 -13.45
C TYR A 20 -14.70 -2.80 -14.55
N SER A 21 -15.17 -3.38 -15.66
CA SER A 21 -14.50 -3.76 -16.90
C SER A 21 -13.85 -2.63 -17.72
N GLY A 22 -13.41 -1.54 -17.10
CA GLY A 22 -12.82 -0.37 -17.78
C GLY A 22 -11.32 -0.12 -17.52
N ALA A 23 -10.69 -0.80 -16.56
CA ALA A 23 -9.33 -0.47 -16.10
C ALA A 23 -8.19 -1.18 -16.86
N LEU A 24 -8.46 -1.73 -18.04
CA LEU A 24 -7.51 -2.59 -18.77
C LEU A 24 -6.46 -1.86 -19.63
N ASN A 25 -6.44 -0.52 -19.68
CA ASN A 25 -5.56 0.20 -20.62
C ASN A 25 -4.59 1.23 -20.03
N LEU A 26 -4.46 1.35 -18.70
CA LEU A 26 -3.43 2.17 -18.08
C LEU A 26 -2.80 1.35 -16.96
N GLY A 27 -1.47 1.20 -16.98
CA GLY A 27 -0.66 0.43 -16.02
C GLY A 27 -0.89 0.83 -14.56
N SER A 28 -2.02 0.36 -14.03
CA SER A 28 -2.56 0.65 -12.71
C SER A 28 -2.33 -0.56 -11.83
N LEU A 29 -1.64 -0.36 -10.71
CA LEU A 29 -1.45 -1.39 -9.70
C LEU A 29 -2.73 -1.51 -8.83
N ARG A 30 -3.91 -1.62 -9.46
CA ARG A 30 -5.19 -1.93 -8.78
C ARG A 30 -5.31 -3.42 -8.45
N LEU A 31 -4.35 -4.25 -8.89
CA LEU A 31 -4.60 -5.67 -9.18
C LEU A 31 -4.07 -6.71 -8.19
N ARG A 32 -3.74 -6.40 -6.93
CA ARG A 32 -3.35 -7.48 -5.98
C ARG A 32 -4.11 -7.59 -4.68
N THR A 33 -4.59 -6.50 -4.07
CA THR A 33 -5.37 -6.62 -2.82
C THR A 33 -6.80 -7.08 -3.11
N GLU A 34 -7.49 -6.47 -4.08
CA GLU A 34 -8.86 -6.86 -4.46
C GLU A 34 -8.92 -8.25 -5.08
N PHE A 35 -7.98 -8.58 -5.98
CA PHE A 35 -7.89 -9.91 -6.60
C PHE A 35 -7.60 -11.01 -5.58
N THR A 36 -6.66 -10.80 -4.65
CA THR A 36 -6.32 -11.82 -3.65
C THR A 36 -7.47 -12.05 -2.67
N VAL A 37 -8.16 -10.99 -2.24
CA VAL A 37 -9.30 -11.12 -1.32
C VAL A 37 -10.50 -11.75 -2.01
N SER A 38 -10.80 -11.39 -3.27
CA SER A 38 -11.87 -12.00 -4.06
C SER A 38 -11.60 -13.48 -4.35
N ILE A 39 -10.37 -13.85 -4.74
CA ILE A 39 -9.97 -15.25 -4.94
C ILE A 39 -9.99 -16.02 -3.62
N PHE A 40 -9.49 -15.44 -2.53
CA PHE A 40 -9.51 -16.06 -1.20
C PHE A 40 -10.94 -16.28 -0.72
N TYR A 41 -11.83 -15.30 -0.91
CA TYR A 41 -13.24 -15.38 -0.58
C TYR A 41 -13.95 -16.46 -1.39
N ARG A 42 -13.73 -16.52 -2.72
CA ARG A 42 -14.28 -17.58 -3.59
C ARG A 42 -13.74 -18.97 -3.24
N SER A 43 -12.43 -19.10 -2.99
CA SER A 43 -11.78 -20.37 -2.63
C SER A 43 -12.29 -20.89 -1.28
N LYS A 44 -12.38 -20.03 -0.26
CA LYS A 44 -12.90 -20.39 1.06
C LYS A 44 -14.41 -20.69 1.05
N SER A 45 -15.19 -19.94 0.26
CA SER A 45 -16.62 -20.24 0.05
C SER A 45 -16.83 -21.61 -0.60
N ALA A 46 -15.99 -21.98 -1.57
CA ALA A 46 -16.06 -23.30 -2.20
C ALA A 46 -15.72 -24.45 -1.23
N GLY A 47 -14.65 -24.31 -0.45
CA GLY A 47 -14.27 -25.32 0.55
C GLY A 47 -15.31 -25.51 1.65
N ALA A 48 -15.99 -24.43 2.04
CA ALA A 48 -17.05 -24.48 3.03
C ALA A 48 -18.33 -25.17 2.53
N LYS A 49 -18.68 -24.99 1.25
CA LYS A 49 -19.80 -25.71 0.62
C LYS A 49 -19.53 -27.20 0.54
N GLU A 50 -18.28 -27.61 0.41
CA GLU A 50 -17.90 -29.03 0.38
C GLU A 50 -18.02 -29.67 1.77
N LEU A 51 -17.58 -28.99 2.84
CA LEU A 51 -17.72 -29.47 4.22
C LEU A 51 -19.19 -29.73 4.62
N ILE A 52 -20.12 -28.92 4.12
CA ILE A 52 -21.56 -29.08 4.36
C ILE A 52 -22.09 -30.40 3.77
N LYS A 53 -21.54 -30.89 2.66
CA LYS A 53 -22.00 -32.13 2.01
C LYS A 53 -21.64 -33.39 2.79
N HIS A 54 -20.62 -33.33 3.65
CA HIS A 54 -20.09 -34.47 4.39
C HIS A 54 -20.47 -34.46 5.88
N CYS A 55 -21.44 -33.62 6.27
CA CYS A 55 -21.94 -33.59 7.65
C CYS A 55 -22.85 -34.80 7.94
N PRO A 56 -22.49 -35.70 8.88
CA PRO A 56 -23.22 -36.95 9.10
C PRO A 56 -24.53 -36.80 9.88
N THR A 57 -24.71 -35.68 10.59
CA THR A 57 -25.91 -35.42 11.40
C THR A 57 -26.39 -33.98 11.24
N GLU A 58 -27.69 -33.75 11.43
CA GLU A 58 -28.29 -32.41 11.37
C GLU A 58 -27.66 -31.45 12.40
N GLN A 59 -27.32 -31.95 13.58
CA GLN A 59 -26.66 -31.19 14.64
C GLN A 59 -25.23 -30.77 14.24
N SER A 60 -24.48 -31.65 13.57
CA SER A 60 -23.15 -31.32 13.03
C SER A 60 -23.23 -30.31 11.90
N LEU A 61 -24.24 -30.43 11.04
CA LEU A 61 -24.52 -29.49 9.96
C LEU A 61 -24.83 -28.10 10.52
N GLN A 62 -25.64 -28.01 11.57
CA GLN A 62 -25.99 -26.74 12.22
C GLN A 62 -24.76 -26.04 12.79
N HIS A 63 -23.89 -26.77 13.51
CA HIS A 63 -22.63 -26.22 14.02
C HIS A 63 -21.70 -25.72 12.90
N VAL A 64 -21.55 -26.49 11.81
CA VAL A 64 -20.74 -26.11 10.65
C VAL A 64 -21.30 -24.86 9.96
N GLN A 65 -22.62 -24.76 9.79
CA GLN A 65 -23.27 -23.59 9.21
C GLN A 65 -23.09 -22.33 10.07
N THR A 66 -23.19 -22.44 11.40
CA THR A 66 -22.96 -21.34 12.32
C THR A 66 -21.50 -20.87 12.28
N ALA A 67 -20.54 -21.81 12.31
CA ALA A 67 -19.12 -21.49 12.20
C ALA A 67 -18.79 -20.80 10.88
N LEU A 68 -19.34 -21.31 9.77
CA LEU A 68 -19.18 -20.72 8.45
C LEU A 68 -19.73 -19.30 8.38
N THR A 69 -20.95 -19.10 8.88
CA THR A 69 -21.60 -17.78 8.90
C THR A 69 -20.76 -16.76 9.68
N SER A 70 -20.20 -17.18 10.82
CA SER A 70 -19.29 -16.36 11.62
C SER A 70 -18.01 -16.01 10.87
N MET A 71 -17.37 -16.99 10.22
CA MET A 71 -16.15 -16.76 9.41
C MET A 71 -16.40 -15.82 8.24
N MET A 72 -17.52 -16.00 7.51
CA MET A 72 -17.88 -15.11 6.41
C MET A 72 -18.18 -13.70 6.92
N GLY A 73 -18.90 -13.57 8.04
CA GLY A 73 -19.15 -12.28 8.68
C GLY A 73 -17.88 -11.57 9.15
N LEU A 74 -16.84 -12.32 9.55
CA LEU A 74 -15.52 -11.76 9.83
C LEU A 74 -14.82 -11.29 8.56
N LEU A 75 -14.80 -12.10 7.50
CA LEU A 75 -14.19 -11.74 6.23
C LEU A 75 -14.85 -10.52 5.59
N THR A 76 -16.18 -10.41 5.64
CA THR A 76 -16.92 -9.24 5.15
C THR A 76 -16.55 -7.99 5.94
N ARG A 77 -16.44 -8.09 7.27
CA ARG A 77 -16.02 -6.95 8.10
C ARG A 77 -14.57 -6.53 7.81
N ILE A 78 -13.67 -7.51 7.66
CA ILE A 78 -12.27 -7.25 7.28
C ILE A 78 -12.23 -6.55 5.92
N TYR A 79 -12.99 -7.05 4.93
CA TYR A 79 -13.09 -6.46 3.60
C TYR A 79 -13.64 -5.04 3.65
N ALA A 80 -14.76 -4.82 4.34
CA ALA A 80 -15.37 -3.50 4.50
C ALA A 80 -14.46 -2.49 5.24
N SER A 81 -13.58 -2.98 6.13
CA SER A 81 -12.59 -2.15 6.80
C SER A 81 -11.29 -1.94 6.01
N MET A 82 -11.11 -2.61 4.85
CA MET A 82 -9.92 -2.38 4.04
C MET A 82 -10.01 -1.01 3.38
N GLU A 83 -9.07 -0.13 3.70
CA GLU A 83 -8.83 1.05 2.88
C GLU A 83 -8.23 0.60 1.55
N HIS A 84 -9.01 0.75 0.47
CA HIS A 84 -8.54 0.44 -0.88
C HIS A 84 -7.45 1.43 -1.28
N LEU A 85 -6.26 0.91 -1.63
CA LEU A 85 -5.18 1.71 -2.18
C LEU A 85 -5.20 1.57 -3.70
N VAL A 86 -5.58 2.65 -4.39
CA VAL A 86 -5.50 2.73 -5.85
C VAL A 86 -4.21 3.45 -6.22
N LEU A 87 -3.28 2.76 -6.88
CA LEU A 87 -1.99 3.33 -7.31
C LEU A 87 -1.88 3.33 -8.84
N LEU A 88 -1.67 4.51 -9.41
CA LEU A 88 -1.51 4.75 -10.84
C LEU A 88 -0.06 5.10 -11.18
N GLY A 89 0.41 4.67 -12.36
CA GLY A 89 1.70 5.09 -12.92
C GLY A 89 2.92 4.40 -12.32
N TYR A 90 2.72 3.32 -11.56
CA TYR A 90 3.81 2.46 -11.08
C TYR A 90 3.94 1.23 -11.99
N SER A 91 5.04 1.15 -12.74
CA SER A 91 5.32 0.07 -13.69
C SER A 91 6.31 -0.99 -13.16
N GLY A 92 6.68 -0.92 -11.89
CA GLY A 92 7.62 -1.86 -11.27
C GLY A 92 6.96 -3.13 -10.75
N ASP A 93 7.80 -4.08 -10.35
CA ASP A 93 7.36 -5.33 -9.73
C ASP A 93 6.70 -5.09 -8.36
N CYS A 94 6.03 -6.12 -7.84
CA CYS A 94 5.30 -6.03 -6.59
C CYS A 94 6.24 -5.74 -5.41
N LEU A 95 6.07 -4.58 -4.77
CA LEU A 95 6.82 -4.18 -3.57
C LEU A 95 6.44 -4.96 -2.30
N GLY A 96 5.65 -6.03 -2.40
CA GLY A 96 5.15 -6.77 -1.23
C GLY A 96 4.04 -6.04 -0.48
N SER A 97 3.89 -6.32 0.83
CA SER A 97 2.80 -5.75 1.63
C SER A 97 3.07 -4.30 2.01
N LEU A 98 2.03 -3.46 1.93
CA LEU A 98 2.06 -2.10 2.50
C LEU A 98 2.16 -2.20 4.03
N ARG A 99 3.12 -1.49 4.61
CA ARG A 99 3.40 -1.49 6.06
C ARG A 99 3.10 -0.17 6.74
N LEU A 100 3.03 0.93 5.98
CA LEU A 100 2.68 2.26 6.45
C LEU A 100 2.28 3.15 5.27
N LYS A 101 1.26 3.98 5.48
CA LYS A 101 0.88 5.11 4.64
C LYS A 101 0.86 6.35 5.53
N THR A 102 1.50 7.43 5.11
CA THR A 102 1.47 8.72 5.84
C THR A 102 1.65 9.87 4.86
N GLU A 103 1.01 11.00 5.15
CA GLU A 103 1.34 12.28 4.51
C GLU A 103 2.70 12.78 5.01
N ALA A 104 3.45 13.44 4.15
CA ALA A 104 4.75 13.99 4.43
C ALA A 104 5.09 15.20 3.55
N THR A 105 5.74 16.20 4.15
CA THR A 105 6.38 17.29 3.42
C THR A 105 7.75 16.83 2.92
N ILE A 106 7.97 16.86 1.61
CA ILE A 106 9.17 16.34 0.96
C ILE A 106 9.92 17.45 0.24
N SER A 107 11.20 17.61 0.56
CA SER A 107 12.14 18.43 -0.23
C SER A 107 13.01 17.52 -1.09
N ILE A 108 13.02 17.77 -2.40
CA ILE A 108 13.76 16.95 -3.36
C ILE A 108 15.07 17.66 -3.72
N PHE A 109 16.21 17.00 -3.51
CA PHE A 109 17.53 17.54 -3.85
C PHE A 109 18.21 16.69 -4.91
N HIS A 110 18.81 17.33 -5.92
CA HIS A 110 19.65 16.62 -6.88
C HIS A 110 21.03 16.34 -6.28
N ARG A 111 21.51 15.09 -6.30
CA ARG A 111 22.87 14.77 -5.85
C ARG A 111 23.82 14.94 -7.04
N ALA A 112 24.85 15.76 -6.88
CA ALA A 112 25.89 15.90 -7.89
C ALA A 112 26.68 14.59 -8.07
N LYS A 113 27.18 14.35 -9.29
CA LYS A 113 28.02 13.18 -9.63
C LYS A 113 29.22 13.10 -8.68
N ALA A 114 29.51 11.92 -8.14
CA ALA A 114 30.75 11.71 -7.40
C ALA A 114 31.94 11.98 -8.32
N GLY A 115 32.83 12.90 -7.94
CA GLY A 115 33.97 13.36 -8.75
C GLY A 115 33.96 14.84 -9.13
N ALA A 116 32.86 15.58 -8.90
CA ALA A 116 32.91 17.04 -8.95
C ALA A 116 33.76 17.56 -7.77
N LYS A 117 34.86 18.26 -8.06
CA LYS A 117 35.82 18.84 -7.08
C LYS A 117 35.22 19.87 -6.10
N THR A 118 33.89 19.96 -6.05
CA THR A 118 33.09 20.75 -5.12
C THR A 118 32.06 19.85 -4.43
N ALA A 119 32.52 18.80 -3.73
CA ALA A 119 31.63 17.95 -2.92
C ALA A 119 30.89 18.70 -1.81
N ASN A 120 31.17 20.00 -1.62
CA ASN A 120 30.62 20.89 -0.60
C ASN A 120 29.85 22.11 -1.12
N SER A 121 29.54 22.23 -2.42
CA SER A 121 28.79 23.38 -2.95
C SER A 121 27.39 22.99 -3.41
N GLY A 122 26.39 23.43 -2.64
CA GLY A 122 25.05 23.75 -3.13
C GLY A 122 24.16 22.60 -3.58
N ARG A 123 23.62 21.81 -2.64
CA ARG A 123 22.35 21.13 -2.91
C ARG A 123 21.29 22.23 -3.07
N LYS A 124 20.91 22.56 -4.32
CA LYS A 124 19.81 23.52 -4.56
C LYS A 124 18.58 23.00 -3.84
N LYS A 125 18.03 23.78 -2.89
CA LYS A 125 16.79 23.44 -2.19
C LYS A 125 15.70 23.28 -3.24
N GLY A 126 15.25 22.04 -3.46
CA GLY A 126 14.06 21.82 -4.25
C GLY A 126 12.82 22.30 -3.51
N ASN A 127 11.75 22.54 -4.27
CA ASN A 127 10.47 22.95 -3.70
C ASN A 127 9.98 21.88 -2.71
N GLU A 128 9.42 22.35 -1.59
CA GLU A 128 8.72 21.48 -0.65
C GLU A 128 7.37 21.11 -1.25
N GLN A 129 7.05 19.82 -1.22
CA GLN A 129 5.81 19.26 -1.78
C GLN A 129 5.16 18.37 -0.72
N GLU A 130 3.84 18.50 -0.57
CA GLU A 130 3.07 17.55 0.22
C GLU A 130 2.81 16.31 -0.62
N MET A 131 3.26 15.16 -0.14
CA MET A 131 3.13 13.87 -0.81
C MET A 131 2.80 12.79 0.21
N HIS A 132 2.22 11.69 -0.26
CA HIS A 132 2.08 10.49 0.55
C HIS A 132 3.32 9.62 0.42
N LEU A 133 3.86 9.23 1.57
CA LEU A 133 4.89 8.21 1.71
C LEU A 133 4.20 6.86 1.96
N LEU A 134 4.41 5.94 1.04
CA LEU A 134 3.93 4.57 1.14
C LEU A 134 5.14 3.65 1.36
N TYR A 135 5.23 3.05 2.54
CA TYR A 135 6.30 2.12 2.88
C TYR A 135 5.83 0.68 2.71
N PHE A 136 6.46 -0.05 1.81
CA PHE A 136 6.24 -1.46 1.53
C PHE A 136 7.42 -2.31 2.00
N ASP A 137 7.25 -3.63 2.00
CA ASP A 137 8.36 -4.54 2.31
C ASP A 137 9.54 -4.40 1.35
N GLY A 138 9.24 -4.21 0.07
CA GLY A 138 10.17 -4.13 -1.05
C GLY A 138 10.64 -2.71 -1.39
N GLY A 139 10.16 -1.66 -0.71
CA GLY A 139 10.62 -0.29 -0.97
C GLY A 139 9.71 0.81 -0.46
N ILE A 140 10.05 2.04 -0.79
CA ILE A 140 9.24 3.25 -0.51
C ILE A 140 8.75 3.84 -1.83
N LEU A 141 7.46 4.19 -1.87
CA LEU A 141 6.89 5.04 -2.91
C LEU A 141 6.54 6.41 -2.35
N LEU A 142 6.77 7.44 -3.17
CA LEU A 142 6.28 8.79 -2.97
C LEU A 142 5.22 9.08 -4.03
N CYS A 143 4.03 9.48 -3.59
CA CYS A 143 2.87 9.64 -4.45
C CYS A 143 2.13 10.96 -4.19
N ASP A 144 1.56 11.55 -5.24
CA ASP A 144 0.54 12.58 -5.08
C ASP A 144 -0.80 11.90 -4.78
N LEU A 145 -1.57 12.44 -3.84
CA LEU A 145 -2.96 12.03 -3.63
C LEU A 145 -3.87 12.88 -4.51
N GLN A 146 -4.79 12.24 -5.22
CA GLN A 146 -5.84 12.88 -6.00
C GLN A 146 -7.21 12.40 -5.52
N THR A 147 -8.18 13.30 -5.55
CA THR A 147 -9.57 13.02 -5.20
C THR A 147 -10.45 13.41 -6.39
N THR A 148 -11.33 12.52 -6.85
CA THR A 148 -12.34 12.85 -7.86
C THR A 148 -13.64 13.26 -7.21
N THR A 149 -14.29 14.32 -7.71
CA THR A 149 -15.57 14.85 -7.23
C THR A 149 -16.80 14.23 -7.89
N THR A 150 -16.63 13.15 -8.67
CA THR A 150 -17.75 12.42 -9.29
C THR A 150 -18.47 11.58 -8.24
N THR A 151 -19.72 11.15 -8.50
CA THR A 151 -20.72 10.52 -7.61
C THR A 151 -20.28 9.39 -6.66
N GLN A 152 -19.03 8.94 -6.74
CA GLN A 152 -18.34 8.12 -5.76
C GLN A 152 -17.01 8.80 -5.45
N ASP A 153 -16.92 9.58 -4.37
CA ASP A 153 -15.69 10.24 -3.93
C ASP A 153 -14.56 9.21 -3.80
N CYS A 154 -13.73 9.09 -4.84
CA CYS A 154 -12.66 8.12 -4.91
C CYS A 154 -11.32 8.83 -4.80
N GLN A 155 -10.47 8.29 -3.93
CA GLN A 155 -9.09 8.74 -3.74
C GLN A 155 -8.13 7.77 -4.42
N TYR A 156 -7.12 8.31 -5.11
CA TYR A 156 -6.07 7.50 -5.74
C TYR A 156 -4.70 8.18 -5.65
N PHE A 157 -3.67 7.34 -5.66
CA PHE A 157 -2.27 7.73 -5.60
C PHE A 157 -1.66 7.74 -6.99
N ILE A 158 -1.03 8.85 -7.37
CA ILE A 158 -0.21 8.94 -8.56
C ILE A 158 1.25 8.78 -8.15
N HIS A 159 1.87 7.68 -8.57
CA HIS A 159 3.29 7.42 -8.34
C HIS A 159 4.18 8.52 -8.94
N LYS A 160 5.15 8.99 -8.14
CA LYS A 160 6.19 9.94 -8.58
C LYS A 160 7.60 9.38 -8.46
N PHE A 161 7.89 8.76 -7.32
CA PHE A 161 9.21 8.20 -7.04
C PHE A 161 9.09 6.85 -6.37
N CYS A 162 10.06 5.99 -6.65
CA CYS A 162 10.23 4.69 -6.03
C CYS A 162 11.69 4.53 -5.61
N ILE A 163 11.92 4.08 -4.39
CA ILE A 163 13.24 3.63 -3.92
C ILE A 163 13.09 2.18 -3.46
N PRO A 164 13.61 1.20 -4.22
CA PRO A 164 13.63 -0.20 -3.81
C PRO A 164 14.35 -0.38 -2.48
N VAL A 165 13.90 -1.33 -1.65
CA VAL A 165 14.49 -1.59 -0.33
C VAL A 165 15.97 -1.97 -0.45
N GLU A 166 16.34 -2.68 -1.52
CA GLU A 166 17.71 -3.12 -1.75
C GLU A 166 18.68 -1.97 -2.04
N SER A 167 18.17 -0.83 -2.51
CA SER A 167 18.94 0.37 -2.81
C SER A 167 18.61 1.52 -1.87
N LEU A 168 17.85 1.29 -0.80
CA LEU A 168 17.39 2.36 0.07
C LEU A 168 18.50 2.82 1.01
N GLY A 169 19.06 4.00 0.77
CA GLY A 169 19.90 4.72 1.72
C GLY A 169 19.06 5.56 2.67
N PHE A 170 19.52 5.72 3.90
CA PHE A 170 18.78 6.40 4.97
C PHE A 170 19.71 7.15 5.93
N ALA A 171 19.29 8.33 6.35
CA ALA A 171 19.86 9.06 7.49
C ALA A 171 18.75 9.50 8.44
N LYS A 172 18.89 9.14 9.72
CA LYS A 172 17.90 9.42 10.78
C LYS A 172 17.56 10.90 10.92
N ASN A 173 18.57 11.75 10.79
CA ASN A 173 18.42 13.20 10.88
C ASN A 173 18.95 13.82 9.60
N SER A 174 18.27 14.85 9.11
CA SER A 174 18.80 15.69 8.05
C SER A 174 19.91 16.58 8.58
N ARG A 175 20.79 17.06 7.69
CA ARG A 175 21.96 17.86 8.06
C ARG A 175 21.62 19.11 8.90
N ASN A 176 20.44 19.69 8.69
CA ASN A 176 20.04 20.96 9.29
C ASN A 176 18.77 20.85 10.16
N SER A 177 18.22 19.65 10.38
CA SER A 177 16.99 19.47 11.16
C SER A 177 16.86 18.04 11.69
N ASN A 178 16.56 17.95 12.99
CA ASN A 178 16.37 16.71 13.75
C ASN A 178 14.93 16.17 13.61
N GLU A 179 14.04 17.01 13.10
CA GLU A 179 12.63 16.68 12.80
C GLU A 179 12.48 16.04 11.42
N ARG A 180 13.49 16.20 10.56
CA ARG A 180 13.51 15.66 9.20
C ARG A 180 14.51 14.52 9.11
N PHE A 181 14.22 13.53 8.28
CA PHE A 181 15.13 12.44 7.94
C PHE A 181 15.39 12.44 6.43
N GLU A 182 16.43 11.72 5.99
CA GLU A 182 16.80 11.66 4.57
C GLU A 182 16.69 10.22 4.04
N ILE A 183 16.20 10.07 2.80
CA ILE A 183 16.28 8.82 2.04
C ILE A 183 16.83 9.08 0.63
N TRP A 184 17.51 8.09 0.06
CA TRP A 184 18.07 8.16 -1.29
C TRP A 184 18.25 6.77 -1.89
N ASP A 185 18.40 6.67 -3.20
CA ASP A 185 18.80 5.43 -3.85
C ASP A 185 20.34 5.29 -3.87
N THR A 186 20.88 4.17 -3.39
CA THR A 186 22.32 3.85 -3.32
C THR A 186 22.84 3.11 -4.55
N LYS A 187 22.01 2.30 -5.22
CA LYS A 187 22.39 1.46 -6.37
C LYS A 187 22.39 2.22 -7.68
N SER A 188 21.81 3.42 -7.71
CA SER A 188 21.84 4.31 -8.87
C SER A 188 23.25 4.87 -9.17
N GLY A 189 24.33 4.08 -9.06
CA GLY A 189 25.71 4.45 -9.43
C GLY A 189 26.17 5.85 -8.98
N ASN A 190 27.04 6.48 -9.78
CA ASN A 190 27.43 7.91 -9.68
C ASN A 190 26.26 8.90 -9.92
N SER A 191 25.02 8.43 -9.78
CA SER A 191 23.79 9.07 -10.21
C SER A 191 22.64 8.71 -9.28
N ALA A 192 22.83 8.72 -7.96
CA ALA A 192 21.71 8.86 -7.03
C ALA A 192 21.05 10.22 -7.33
N LYS A 193 20.22 10.30 -8.37
CA LYS A 193 19.76 11.56 -8.97
C LYS A 193 19.01 12.41 -7.95
N TYR A 194 18.43 11.78 -6.93
CA TYR A 194 17.61 12.46 -5.93
C TYR A 194 17.94 11.99 -4.50
N CYS A 195 18.00 12.95 -3.59
CA CYS A 195 17.96 12.77 -2.14
C CYS A 195 16.70 13.47 -1.63
N PHE A 196 15.90 12.77 -0.85
CA PHE A 196 14.64 13.27 -0.33
C PHE A 196 14.81 13.59 1.16
N VAL A 197 14.52 14.82 1.54
CA VAL A 197 14.44 15.23 2.93
C VAL A 197 12.97 15.26 3.32
N ILE A 198 12.60 14.44 4.30
CA ILE A 198 11.20 14.14 4.62
C ILE A 198 10.88 14.67 6.01
N LYS A 199 9.77 15.40 6.13
CA LYS A 199 9.13 15.77 7.39
C LYS A 199 7.79 15.05 7.50
N ILE A 200 7.54 14.41 8.63
CA ILE A 200 6.24 13.81 8.97
C ILE A 200 5.74 14.51 10.23
N SER A 201 4.55 15.10 10.18
CA SER A 201 3.99 15.87 11.30
C SER A 201 3.68 15.02 12.53
N ASN A 202 3.32 13.75 12.34
CA ASN A 202 3.10 12.80 13.42
C ASN A 202 4.43 12.17 13.87
N GLU A 203 4.89 12.57 15.06
CA GLU A 203 6.16 12.12 15.63
C GLU A 203 6.23 10.61 15.92
N ASP A 204 5.12 9.98 16.30
CA ASP A 204 5.10 8.54 16.58
C ASP A 204 5.25 7.72 15.29
N ILE A 205 4.58 8.17 14.22
CA ILE A 205 4.74 7.60 12.88
C ILE A 205 6.18 7.80 12.40
N ARG A 206 6.75 8.99 12.59
CA ARG A 206 8.14 9.30 12.22
C ARG A 206 9.13 8.38 12.95
N LYS A 207 9.02 8.28 14.28
CA LYS A 207 9.88 7.42 15.11
C LYS A 207 9.75 5.95 14.72
N MET A 208 8.53 5.47 14.49
CA MET A 208 8.27 4.12 14.01
C MET A 208 8.98 3.86 12.67
N LEU A 209 8.83 4.77 11.70
CA LEU A 209 9.43 4.64 10.38
C LEU A 209 10.95 4.63 10.48
N ILE A 210 11.55 5.59 11.20
CA ILE A 210 12.99 5.65 11.48
C ILE A 210 13.49 4.32 12.07
N ARG A 211 12.78 3.75 13.05
CA ARG A 211 13.13 2.47 13.66
C ARG A 211 13.07 1.32 12.66
N LYS A 212 12.03 1.28 11.80
CA LYS A 212 11.88 0.25 10.74
C LYS A 212 13.01 0.35 9.71
N LEU A 213 13.34 1.56 9.27
CA LEU A 213 14.42 1.81 8.30
C LEU A 213 15.79 1.46 8.89
N SER A 214 16.04 1.83 10.14
CA SER A 214 17.31 1.51 10.83
C SER A 214 17.54 0.00 10.96
N LYS A 215 16.46 -0.80 11.14
CA LYS A 215 16.55 -2.26 11.26
C LYS A 215 16.78 -2.98 9.94
N LYS A 216 16.35 -2.41 8.81
CA LYS A 216 16.49 -3.05 7.49
C LYS A 216 17.87 -2.84 6.85
N LEU A 217 18.71 -1.99 7.45
CA LEU A 217 20.07 -1.68 6.99
C LEU A 217 21.17 -2.36 7.82
N LEU A 218 20.78 -3.23 8.75
CA LEU A 218 21.63 -4.14 9.52
C LEU A 218 21.34 -5.57 9.05
#